data_AF-A0AAU3QVJ4-F1
#
_entry.id   AF-A0AAU3QVJ4-F1
#
_cell.length_a   1.000
_cell.length_b   1.000
_cell.length_c   1.000
_cell.angle_alpha   90.00
_cell.angle_beta   90.00
_cell.angle_gamma   90.00
#
_symmetry.space_group_name_H-M   'P 1'
#
loop_
_entity.id
_entity.type
_entity.pdbx_description
1 polymer ?
#
loop_
_entity_poly.entity_id
_entity_poly.type
_entity_poly.pdbx_seq_one_letter_code
_entity_poly.pdbx_strand_id
1 'polypeptide(L)'
;MRHTEREEHEQVRAYGLPATEGKSGDPRWPAFARRYGFDPTRPVQWEVEALEPAELQRLVFAAVAPYIDRDVLARQVIREEQQRRALEEFVGRWGTASEGPS
;
A
#
# COMPACT_ATOMS: atom_id res chain seq x y z
N MET A 1 -7.09 -18.01 16.07
CA MET A 1 -5.81 -17.42 15.67
C MET A 1 -6.03 -15.95 15.31
N ARG A 2 -6.37 -15.11 16.30
CA ARG A 2 -6.63 -13.64 16.20
C ARG A 2 -6.33 -12.93 17.54
N HIS A 3 -5.56 -13.58 18.40
CA HIS A 3 -5.32 -13.12 19.77
C HIS A 3 -3.89 -12.59 19.95
N THR A 4 -2.92 -13.14 19.23
CA THR A 4 -1.51 -12.74 19.32
C THR A 4 -1.23 -11.35 18.73
N GLU A 5 -1.83 -10.99 17.58
CA GLU A 5 -1.63 -9.66 16.94
C GLU A 5 -2.09 -8.48 17.81
N ARG A 6 -3.12 -8.65 18.67
CA ARG A 6 -3.61 -7.55 19.52
C ARG A 6 -2.71 -7.27 20.71
N GLU A 7 -2.07 -8.30 21.25
CA GLU A 7 -1.17 -8.15 22.42
C GLU A 7 0.10 -7.38 22.05
N GLU A 8 0.64 -7.61 20.84
CA GLU A 8 1.83 -6.92 20.34
C GLU A 8 1.59 -5.41 20.16
N HIS A 9 0.44 -5.03 19.60
CA HIS A 9 0.06 -3.62 19.40
C HIS A 9 -0.12 -2.85 20.73
N GLU A 10 -0.74 -3.45 21.74
CA GLU A 10 -0.86 -2.83 23.07
C GLU A 10 0.50 -2.71 23.77
N GLN A 11 1.39 -3.70 23.60
CA GLN A 11 2.76 -3.64 24.11
C GLN A 11 3.56 -2.51 23.46
N VAL A 12 3.49 -2.34 22.14
CA VAL A 12 4.25 -1.30 21.44
C VAL A 12 3.83 0.10 21.88
N ARG A 13 2.51 0.33 22.08
CA ARG A 13 2.01 1.60 22.62
C ARG A 13 2.40 1.83 24.07
N ALA A 14 2.39 0.78 24.90
CA ALA A 14 2.71 0.88 26.32
C ALA A 14 4.21 1.14 26.58
N TYR A 15 5.10 0.57 25.75
CA TYR A 15 6.54 0.59 25.98
C TYR A 15 7.33 1.51 25.02
N GLY A 16 6.67 2.11 24.02
CA GLY A 16 7.32 3.04 23.08
C GLY A 16 8.53 2.40 22.41
N LEU A 17 8.35 1.20 21.84
CA LEU A 17 9.47 0.36 21.43
C LEU A 17 10.40 1.11 20.48
N PRO A 18 11.68 1.27 20.84
CA PRO A 18 12.65 1.92 19.98
C PRO A 18 12.87 1.07 18.73
N ALA A 19 13.21 1.75 17.64
CA ALA A 19 13.80 1.16 16.45
C ALA A 19 14.73 -0.01 16.80
N THR A 20 14.38 -1.21 16.32
CA THR A 20 15.21 -2.41 16.52
C THR A 20 16.44 -2.31 15.63
N GLU A 21 17.57 -2.87 16.09
CA GLU A 21 18.78 -2.92 15.27
C GLU A 21 18.48 -3.65 13.96
N GLY A 22 18.67 -2.96 12.84
CA GLY A 22 18.47 -3.51 11.51
C GLY A 22 19.58 -4.48 11.13
N LYS A 23 19.38 -5.20 10.02
CA LYS A 23 20.36 -6.19 9.55
C LYS A 23 21.75 -5.57 9.34
N SER A 24 22.70 -5.93 10.20
CA SER A 24 24.11 -5.60 10.06
C SER A 24 24.66 -6.18 8.76
N GLY A 25 24.89 -5.32 7.76
CA GLY A 25 25.44 -5.71 6.45
C GLY A 25 24.50 -5.55 5.25
N ASP A 26 23.32 -4.93 5.36
CA ASP A 26 22.53 -4.58 4.17
C ASP A 26 23.30 -3.54 3.30
N PRO A 27 23.72 -3.89 2.07
CA PRO A 27 24.51 -2.98 1.22
C PRO A 27 23.69 -1.75 0.78
N ARG A 28 22.37 -1.77 0.92
CA ARG A 28 21.48 -0.65 0.61
C ARG A 28 21.41 0.38 1.75
N TRP A 29 21.72 -0.03 2.98
CA TRP A 29 21.59 0.81 4.17
C TRP A 29 22.35 2.13 4.08
N PRO A 30 23.64 2.19 3.67
CA PRO A 30 24.38 3.45 3.67
C PRO A 30 23.75 4.53 2.78
N ALA A 31 23.19 4.14 1.63
CA ALA A 31 22.52 5.07 0.73
C ALA A 31 21.16 5.54 1.30
N PHE A 32 20.40 4.62 1.88
CA PHE A 32 19.14 4.94 2.56
C PHE A 32 19.36 5.87 3.76
N ALA A 33 20.31 5.55 4.64
CA ALA A 33 20.62 6.34 5.83
C ALA A 33 20.98 7.78 5.49
N ARG A 34 21.83 7.99 4.47
CA ARG A 34 22.16 9.34 3.98
C ARG A 34 20.96 10.09 3.42
N ARG A 35 20.08 9.40 2.68
CA ARG A 35 18.91 10.03 2.06
C ARG A 35 17.90 10.53 3.09
N TYR A 36 17.78 9.84 4.22
CA TYR A 36 16.74 10.09 5.22
C TYR A 36 17.28 10.58 6.58
N GLY A 37 18.58 10.87 6.70
CA GLY A 37 19.18 11.47 7.90
C GLY A 37 19.45 10.50 9.06
N PHE A 38 19.61 9.20 8.77
CA PHE A 38 19.96 8.19 9.78
C PHE A 38 21.47 7.98 9.90
N ASP A 39 21.91 7.37 10.99
CA ASP A 39 23.31 6.95 11.20
C ASP A 39 23.69 5.80 10.23
N PRO A 40 24.63 6.01 9.28
CA PRO A 40 25.04 4.97 8.33
C PRO A 40 25.70 3.75 8.99
N THR A 41 26.17 3.86 10.24
CA THR A 41 26.84 2.78 10.97
C THR A 41 25.90 1.98 11.86
N ARG A 42 24.66 2.46 12.04
CA ARG A 42 23.66 1.83 12.89
C ARG A 42 22.38 1.56 12.10
N PRO A 43 22.29 0.42 11.40
CA PRO A 43 21.07 -0.01 10.73
C PRO A 43 19.88 0.01 11.69
N VAL A 44 18.77 0.52 11.19
CA VAL A 44 17.49 0.56 11.92
C VAL A 44 16.46 -0.22 11.13
N GLN A 45 15.71 -1.06 11.82
CA GLN A 45 14.51 -1.70 11.31
C GLN A 45 13.31 -1.25 12.12
N TRP A 46 12.24 -0.86 11.42
CA TRP A 46 10.94 -0.61 12.02
C TRP A 46 10.02 -1.79 11.73
N GLU A 47 9.51 -2.40 12.79
CA GLU A 47 8.46 -3.42 12.70
C GLU A 47 7.13 -2.71 12.47
N VAL A 48 6.61 -2.78 11.25
CA VAL A 48 5.35 -2.13 10.87
C VAL A 48 4.12 -2.92 11.29
N GLU A 49 4.29 -4.19 11.65
CA GLU A 49 3.22 -5.07 12.18
C GLU A 49 2.66 -4.53 13.51
N ALA A 50 3.45 -3.75 14.22
CA ALA A 50 3.06 -3.07 15.45
C ALA A 50 2.19 -1.81 15.26
N LEU A 51 1.97 -1.35 14.01
CA LEU A 51 1.10 -0.22 13.73
C LEU A 51 -0.34 -0.68 13.50
N GLU A 52 -1.32 0.08 13.99
CA GLU A 52 -2.72 -0.11 13.59
C GLU A 52 -2.81 -0.15 12.05
N PRO A 53 -3.55 -1.10 11.45
CA PRO A 53 -3.65 -1.20 9.99
C PRO A 53 -4.08 0.11 9.31
N ALA A 54 -4.99 0.85 9.94
CA ALA A 54 -5.43 2.15 9.44
C ALA A 54 -4.32 3.22 9.50
N GLU A 55 -3.46 3.16 10.51
CA GLU A 55 -2.33 4.08 10.65
C GLU A 55 -1.25 3.77 9.61
N LEU A 56 -0.90 2.50 9.44
CA LEU A 56 0.04 2.07 8.40
C LEU A 56 -0.49 2.47 7.01
N GLN A 57 -1.77 2.21 6.73
CA GLN A 57 -2.41 2.60 5.49
C GLN A 57 -2.31 4.12 5.25
N ARG A 58 -2.60 4.93 6.27
CA ARG A 58 -2.50 6.40 6.18
C ARG A 58 -1.08 6.85 5.86
N LEU A 59 -0.07 6.32 6.57
CA LEU A 59 1.34 6.66 6.36
C LEU A 59 1.80 6.28 4.95
N VAL A 60 1.44 5.10 4.48
CA VAL A 60 1.75 4.64 3.12
C VAL A 60 1.12 5.56 2.07
N PHE A 61 -0.16 5.88 2.19
CA PHE A 61 -0.81 6.77 1.24
C PHE A 61 -0.19 8.17 1.22
N ALA A 62 0.15 8.71 2.40
CA ALA A 62 0.81 10.01 2.50
C ALA A 62 2.21 9.99 1.84
N ALA A 63 2.98 8.93 2.05
CA ALA A 63 4.32 8.78 1.47
C ALA A 63 4.30 8.61 -0.06
N VAL A 64 3.27 7.94 -0.60
CA VAL A 64 3.13 7.70 -2.04
C VAL A 64 2.52 8.92 -2.76
N ALA A 65 1.69 9.72 -2.08
CA ALA A 65 0.96 10.84 -2.68
C ALA A 65 1.80 11.79 -3.56
N PRO A 66 3.04 12.18 -3.20
CA PRO A 66 3.87 13.06 -4.03
C PRO A 66 4.32 12.45 -5.36
N TYR A 67 4.28 11.13 -5.48
CA TYR A 67 4.70 10.39 -6.68
C TYR A 67 3.53 10.08 -7.62
N ILE A 68 2.30 10.47 -7.25
CA ILE A 68 1.10 10.27 -8.06
C ILE A 68 0.86 11.51 -8.92
N ASP A 69 1.00 11.36 -10.23
CA ASP A 69 0.43 12.32 -11.18
C ASP A 69 -1.10 12.17 -11.17
N ARG A 70 -1.77 13.16 -10.57
CA ARG A 70 -3.22 13.15 -10.37
C ARG A 70 -3.99 13.31 -11.67
N ASP A 71 -3.43 14.00 -12.65
CA ASP A 71 -4.09 14.22 -13.94
C ASP A 71 -4.02 12.95 -14.79
N VAL A 72 -2.87 12.27 -14.79
CA VAL A 72 -2.75 10.94 -15.41
C VAL A 72 -3.71 9.96 -14.76
N LEU A 73 -3.75 9.90 -13.43
CA LEU A 73 -4.63 9.01 -12.70
C LEU A 73 -6.11 9.26 -13.04
N ALA A 74 -6.55 10.52 -13.03
CA ALA A 74 -7.92 10.88 -13.37
C ALA A 74 -8.30 10.46 -14.81
N ARG A 75 -7.40 10.66 -15.78
CA ARG A 75 -7.62 10.20 -17.17
C ARG A 75 -7.76 8.68 -17.25
N GLN A 76 -6.96 7.92 -16.50
CA GLN A 76 -7.07 6.45 -16.51
C GLN A 76 -8.39 5.98 -15.88
N VAL A 77 -8.85 6.61 -14.79
CA VAL A 77 -10.14 6.28 -14.17
C VAL A 77 -11.30 6.51 -15.15
N ILE A 78 -11.29 7.63 -15.87
CA ILE A 78 -12.32 7.92 -16.90
C ILE A 78 -12.28 6.88 -18.02
N ARG A 79 -11.08 6.53 -18.49
CA ARG A 79 -10.92 5.53 -19.55
C ARG A 79 -11.43 4.16 -19.11
N GLU A 80 -11.09 3.73 -17.90
CA GLU A 80 -11.55 2.45 -17.35
C GLU A 80 -13.08 2.40 -17.27
N GLU A 81 -13.71 3.48 -16.80
CA GLU A 81 -15.17 3.59 -16.72
C GLU A 81 -15.83 3.53 -18.10
N GLN A 82 -15.23 4.17 -19.11
CA GLN A 82 -15.70 4.07 -20.50
C GLN A 82 -15.57 2.64 -21.04
N GLN A 83 -14.46 1.96 -20.76
CA GLN A 83 -14.24 0.57 -21.18
C GLN A 83 -15.21 -0.38 -20.50
N ARG A 84 -15.50 -0.18 -19.21
CA ARG A 84 -16.49 -0.95 -18.45
C ARG A 84 -17.87 -0.83 -19.08
N ARG A 85 -18.33 0.38 -19.39
CA ARG A 85 -19.63 0.61 -20.05
C ARG A 85 -19.70 -0.02 -21.44
N ALA A 86 -18.65 0.12 -22.23
CA ALA A 86 -18.59 -0.50 -23.56
C ALA A 86 -18.65 -2.03 -23.48
N LEU A 87 -17.99 -2.62 -22.48
CA LEU A 87 -18.04 -4.06 -22.23
C LEU A 87 -19.44 -4.51 -21.77
N GLU A 88 -20.07 -3.78 -20.86
CA GLU A 88 -21.44 -4.05 -20.40
C GLU A 88 -22.44 -3.98 -21.56
N GLU A 89 -22.36 -2.95 -22.42
CA GLU A 89 -23.21 -2.82 -23.61
C GLU A 89 -22.96 -3.97 -24.61
N PHE A 90 -21.69 -4.34 -24.81
CA PHE A 90 -21.34 -5.47 -25.67
C PHE A 90 -21.93 -6.79 -25.15
N VAL A 91 -21.74 -7.09 -23.86
CA VAL A 91 -22.29 -8.30 -23.22
C VAL A 91 -23.81 -8.30 -23.27
N GLY A 92 -24.45 -7.16 -23.00
CA GLY A 92 -25.90 -7.01 -23.09
C GLY A 92 -26.45 -7.33 -24.49
N ARG A 93 -25.83 -6.79 -25.55
CA ARG A 93 -26.22 -7.08 -26.94
C ARG A 93 -25.99 -8.54 -27.31
N TRP A 94 -24.87 -9.12 -26.88
CA TRP A 94 -24.56 -10.53 -27.15
C TRP A 94 -25.60 -11.48 -26.52
N GLY A 95 -26.03 -11.21 -25.28
CA GLY A 95 -27.09 -11.98 -24.62
C GLY A 95 -28.43 -11.90 -25.35
N THR A 96 -28.84 -10.70 -25.79
CA THR A 96 -30.10 -10.52 -26.53
C THR A 96 -30.08 -11.15 -27.93
N ALA A 97 -28.92 -11.25 -28.57
CA ALA A 97 -28.78 -11.87 -29.89
C ALA A 97 -28.84 -13.41 -29.84
N SER A 98 -28.47 -14.02 -28.71
CA SER A 98 -28.59 -15.48 -28.51
C SER A 98 -30.01 -15.96 -28.18
N GLU A 99 -30.95 -15.05 -27.95
CA GLU A 99 -32.36 -15.36 -27.59
C GLU A 99 -33.37 -15.06 -28.72
N GLY A 100 -32.93 -14.86 -29.97
CA GLY A 100 -33.80 -14.68 -31.15
C GLY A 100 -34.43 -16.00 -31.68
N PRO A 101 -35.63 -15.95 -32.27
CA PRO A 101 -36.70 -16.94 -32.09
C PRO A 101 -36.48 -18.27 -32.82
N SER A 102 -36.91 -19.37 -32.17
CA SER A 102 -37.14 -20.69 -32.80
C SER A 102 -38.29 -20.67 -33.79
#